data_AF-A0A2G2JLK4-F1
#
_entry.id   AF-A0A2G2JLK4-F1
#
_cell.length_a   1.000
_cell.length_b   1.000
_cell.length_c   1.000
_cell.angle_alpha   90.00
_cell.angle_beta   90.00
_cell.angle_gamma   90.00
#
_symmetry.space_group_name_H-M   'P 1'
#
loop_
_entity.id
_entity.type
_entity.pdbx_description
1 polymer ?
#
loop_
_entity_poly.entity_id
_entity_poly.type
_entity_poly.pdbx_seq_one_letter_code
_entity_poly.pdbx_strand_id
1 'polypeptide(L)'
;MAEEEQDYDLDDGQRLSLLERTVSLNRKVVILLLVVAVCGLSVLSTVGIVSLFSDDVEYATKAEVELIRGENAVLKMQVAAYEESLGQYQDILGNSDAAAFKTLILNQEQSYQQHLTALKQGMRDLAKMLPGSRTWLEMYDEKMDLALAQSAARVQELAAIQSPEPPAPEVISEPKSLVKPLLKSKSQVQAPQEKKSN
;
A
#
# COMPACT_ATOMS: atom_id res chain seq x y z
N MET A 1 68.45 58.51 -61.21
CA MET A 1 67.57 58.68 -62.38
C MET A 1 66.18 58.40 -61.86
N ALA A 2 65.35 59.44 -61.85
CA ALA A 2 63.98 59.42 -61.34
C ALA A 2 63.01 59.02 -62.46
N GLU A 3 61.77 58.73 -62.03
CA GLU A 3 60.53 58.57 -62.82
C GLU A 3 60.37 57.19 -63.49
N GLU A 4 59.21 56.52 -63.45
CA GLU A 4 57.84 57.04 -63.60
C GLU A 4 56.82 56.23 -62.77
N GLU A 5 55.93 56.93 -62.07
CA GLU A 5 54.67 56.39 -61.57
C GLU A 5 53.67 56.31 -62.75
N GLN A 6 53.35 55.11 -63.21
CA GLN A 6 52.23 54.90 -64.13
C GLN A 6 50.97 54.59 -63.31
N ASP A 7 50.22 55.65 -63.03
CA ASP A 7 48.87 55.60 -62.49
C ASP A 7 47.92 55.13 -63.61
N TYR A 8 47.62 53.83 -63.63
CA TYR A 8 46.59 53.28 -64.51
C TYR A 8 45.23 53.41 -63.81
N ASP A 9 44.50 54.45 -64.20
CA ASP A 9 43.07 54.60 -63.93
C ASP A 9 42.33 53.37 -64.50
N LEU A 10 41.82 52.52 -63.63
CA LEU A 10 41.12 51.28 -63.98
C LEU A 10 39.74 51.60 -64.56
N ASP A 11 39.48 51.13 -65.79
CA ASP A 11 38.22 51.23 -66.55
C ASP A 11 36.99 50.80 -65.72
N ASP A 12 35.93 51.60 -65.76
CA ASP A 12 34.74 51.47 -64.90
C ASP A 12 34.03 50.09 -65.04
N GLY A 13 34.20 49.41 -66.18
CA GLY A 13 33.69 48.05 -66.39
C GLY A 13 34.44 46.97 -65.60
N GLN A 14 35.75 47.13 -65.39
CA GLN A 14 36.53 46.25 -64.52
C GLN A 14 36.22 46.49 -63.04
N ARG A 15 35.95 47.74 -62.67
CA ARG A 15 35.50 48.08 -61.30
C ARG A 15 34.13 47.46 -61.00
N LEU A 16 33.18 47.51 -61.94
CA LEU A 16 31.87 46.88 -61.78
C LEU A 16 31.95 45.36 -61.63
N SER A 17 32.75 44.67 -62.44
CA SER A 17 32.89 43.21 -62.36
C SER A 17 33.64 42.75 -61.11
N LEU A 18 34.61 43.52 -60.62
CA LEU A 18 35.28 43.27 -59.33
C LEU A 18 34.35 43.55 -58.14
N LEU A 19 33.52 44.61 -58.21
CA LEU A 19 32.49 44.86 -57.20
C LEU A 19 31.41 43.78 -57.22
N GLU A 20 30.93 43.34 -58.38
CA GLU A 20 29.92 42.30 -58.49
C GLU A 20 30.42 40.96 -57.95
N ARG A 21 31.68 40.60 -58.25
CA ARG A 21 32.33 39.41 -57.69
C ARG A 21 32.51 39.52 -56.17
N THR A 22 32.91 40.68 -55.66
CA THR A 22 33.11 40.91 -54.22
C THR A 22 31.77 40.95 -53.45
N VAL A 23 30.75 41.61 -53.99
CA VAL A 23 29.40 41.71 -53.40
C VAL A 23 28.68 40.36 -53.42
N SER A 24 28.80 39.59 -54.51
CA SER A 24 28.21 38.24 -54.57
C SER A 24 28.91 37.24 -53.65
N LEU A 25 30.22 37.41 -53.40
CA LEU A 25 30.96 36.61 -52.42
C LEU A 25 30.56 36.99 -50.99
N ASN A 26 30.45 38.29 -50.68
CA ASN A 26 29.95 38.76 -49.38
C ASN A 26 28.51 38.28 -49.13
N ARG A 27 27.63 38.35 -50.13
CA ARG A 27 26.26 37.82 -50.05
C ARG A 27 26.24 36.32 -49.74
N LYS A 28 27.11 35.52 -50.36
CA LYS A 28 27.22 34.07 -50.09
C LYS A 28 27.74 33.80 -48.68
N VAL A 29 28.73 34.54 -48.21
CA VAL A 29 29.27 34.42 -46.85
C VAL A 29 28.22 34.80 -45.81
N VAL A 30 27.46 35.87 -46.03
CA VAL A 30 26.37 36.31 -45.15
C VAL A 30 25.24 35.26 -45.10
N ILE A 31 24.87 34.67 -46.24
CA ILE A 31 23.87 33.59 -46.28
C ILE A 31 24.36 32.34 -45.54
N LEU A 32 25.63 31.97 -45.72
CA LEU A 32 26.22 30.83 -44.99
C LEU A 32 26.22 31.08 -43.48
N LEU A 33 26.61 32.28 -43.04
CA LEU A 33 26.58 32.66 -41.62
C LEU A 33 25.15 32.59 -41.08
N LEU A 34 24.17 33.11 -41.81
CA LEU A 34 22.75 33.07 -41.42
C LEU A 34 22.27 31.63 -41.24
N VAL A 35 22.60 30.72 -42.16
CA VAL A 35 22.23 29.30 -42.06
C VAL A 35 22.85 28.67 -40.81
N VAL A 36 24.14 28.92 -40.55
CA VAL A 36 24.82 28.43 -39.34
C VAL A 36 24.18 28.99 -38.07
N ALA A 37 23.83 30.28 -38.07
CA ALA A 37 23.18 30.93 -36.93
C ALA A 37 21.78 30.33 -36.66
N VAL A 38 20.98 30.10 -37.70
CA VAL A 38 19.64 29.48 -37.57
C VAL A 38 19.74 28.03 -37.09
N CYS A 39 20.67 27.25 -37.64
CA CYS A 39 20.92 25.89 -37.16
C CYS A 39 21.38 25.88 -35.70
N GLY A 40 22.29 26.79 -35.32
CA GLY A 40 22.77 26.93 -33.95
C GLY A 40 21.63 27.27 -32.98
N LEU A 41 20.79 28.25 -33.33
CA LEU A 41 19.62 28.63 -32.54
C LEU A 41 18.61 27.49 -32.39
N SER A 42 18.41 26.68 -33.43
CA SER A 42 17.51 25.51 -33.38
C SER A 42 18.00 24.44 -32.41
N VAL A 43 19.30 24.12 -32.46
CA VAL A 43 19.93 23.16 -31.53
C VAL A 43 19.88 23.70 -30.10
N LEU A 44 20.22 24.97 -29.89
CA LEU A 44 20.16 25.62 -28.58
C LEU A 44 18.75 25.66 -28.02
N SER A 45 17.75 25.97 -28.85
CA SER A 45 16.34 25.97 -28.44
C SER A 45 15.89 24.56 -28.05
N THR A 46 16.30 23.53 -28.79
CA THR A 46 15.95 22.13 -28.48
C THR A 46 16.58 21.68 -27.16
N VAL A 47 17.87 21.98 -26.97
CA VAL A 47 18.60 21.67 -25.72
C VAL A 47 18.01 22.46 -24.55
N GLY A 48 17.66 23.74 -24.74
CA GLY A 48 17.05 24.58 -23.72
C GLY A 48 15.67 24.09 -23.28
N ILE A 49 14.83 23.64 -24.22
CA ILE A 49 13.52 23.04 -23.88
C ILE A 49 13.73 21.74 -23.10
N VAL A 50 14.61 20.84 -23.55
CA VAL A 50 14.90 19.60 -22.83
C VAL A 50 15.42 19.89 -21.41
N SER A 51 16.34 20.85 -21.27
CA SER A 51 16.88 21.24 -19.96
C SER A 51 15.85 21.89 -19.03
N LEU A 52 14.77 22.48 -19.56
CA LEU A 52 13.73 23.13 -18.75
C LEU A 52 12.62 22.15 -18.31
N PHE A 53 12.43 21.05 -19.06
CA PHE A 53 11.41 20.03 -18.78
C PHE A 53 11.98 18.71 -18.25
N SER A 54 13.30 18.55 -18.25
CA SER A 54 13.95 17.53 -17.45
C SER A 54 13.84 17.96 -15.98
N ASP A 55 12.87 17.41 -15.25
CA ASP A 55 13.05 17.25 -13.81
C ASP A 55 14.41 16.58 -13.60
N ASP A 56 15.16 16.98 -12.57
CA ASP A 56 16.32 16.24 -12.08
C ASP A 56 15.83 14.87 -11.59
N VAL A 57 15.54 13.96 -12.53
CA VAL A 57 15.27 12.57 -12.26
C VAL A 57 16.64 11.98 -11.94
N GLU A 58 17.03 12.13 -10.69
CA GLU A 58 18.15 11.43 -10.11
C GLU A 58 17.84 9.94 -10.25
N TYR A 59 18.43 9.31 -11.26
CA TYR A 59 18.29 7.88 -11.46
C TYR A 59 18.87 7.21 -10.23
N ALA A 60 17.99 6.58 -9.43
CA ALA A 60 18.38 5.88 -8.22
C ALA A 60 19.67 5.09 -8.48
N THR A 61 20.72 5.44 -7.75
CA THR A 61 22.00 4.79 -7.95
C THR A 61 21.85 3.30 -7.68
N LYS A 62 22.65 2.45 -8.34
CA LYS A 62 22.59 0.98 -8.10
C LYS A 62 22.66 0.65 -6.60
N ALA A 63 23.40 1.46 -5.84
CA ALA A 63 23.52 1.37 -4.39
C ALA A 63 22.20 1.66 -3.66
N GLU A 64 21.45 2.70 -4.03
CA GLU A 64 20.13 2.99 -3.44
C GLU A 64 19.10 1.90 -3.75
N VAL A 65 19.10 1.37 -4.98
CA VAL A 65 18.21 0.26 -5.36
C VAL A 65 18.54 -1.01 -4.56
N GLU A 66 19.83 -1.26 -4.32
CA GLU A 66 20.27 -2.39 -3.50
C GLU A 66 19.92 -2.20 -2.03
N LEU A 67 20.07 -0.98 -1.50
CA LEU A 67 19.66 -0.62 -0.14
C LEU A 67 18.15 -0.79 0.05
N ILE A 68 17.33 -0.25 -0.85
CA ILE A 68 15.87 -0.38 -0.80
C ILE A 68 15.45 -1.86 -0.90
N ARG A 69 16.14 -2.67 -1.71
CA ARG A 69 15.89 -4.12 -1.75
C ARG A 69 16.25 -4.80 -0.43
N GLY A 70 17.35 -4.40 0.19
CA GLY A 70 17.76 -4.85 1.52
C GLY A 70 16.71 -4.52 2.58
N GLU A 71 16.26 -3.27 2.65
CA GLU A 71 15.20 -2.83 3.55
C GLU A 71 13.90 -3.60 3.30
N ASN A 72 13.50 -3.78 2.04
CA ASN A 72 12.32 -4.58 1.72
C ASN A 72 12.46 -6.05 2.12
N ALA A 73 13.65 -6.63 2.04
CA ALA A 73 13.91 -7.99 2.51
C ALA A 73 13.80 -8.09 4.04
N VAL A 74 14.35 -7.11 4.76
CA VAL A 74 14.25 -7.01 6.22
C VAL A 74 12.81 -6.80 6.65
N LEU A 75 12.07 -5.89 6.01
CA LEU A 75 10.66 -5.66 6.30
C LEU A 75 9.82 -6.91 6.05
N LYS A 76 10.05 -7.63 4.94
CA LYS A 76 9.36 -8.90 4.67
C LYS A 76 9.67 -9.96 5.73
N MET A 77 10.93 -10.04 6.18
CA MET A 77 11.33 -10.94 7.25
C MET A 77 10.65 -10.57 8.58
N GLN A 78 10.53 -9.28 8.87
CA GLN A 78 9.86 -8.78 10.06
C GLN A 78 8.35 -9.04 10.04
N VAL A 79 7.70 -8.87 8.88
CA VAL A 79 6.28 -9.22 8.69
C VAL A 79 6.06 -10.72 8.90
N ALA A 80 6.90 -11.58 8.30
CA ALA A 80 6.80 -13.04 8.49
C ALA A 80 6.98 -13.44 9.96
N ALA A 81 7.92 -12.81 10.69
CA ALA A 81 8.11 -13.03 12.12
C ALA A 81 6.89 -12.58 12.95
N TYR A 82 6.26 -11.46 12.59
CA TYR A 82 5.03 -11.01 13.25
C TYR A 82 3.86 -11.96 12.98
N GLU A 83 3.68 -12.42 11.75
CA GLU A 83 2.64 -13.40 11.39
C GLU A 83 2.81 -14.71 12.18
N GLU A 84 4.04 -15.20 12.32
CA GLU A 84 4.35 -16.37 13.14
C GLU A 84 4.00 -16.15 14.62
N SER A 85 4.36 -15.00 15.18
CA SER A 85 4.02 -14.67 16.57
C SER A 85 2.51 -14.57 16.81
N LEU A 86 1.75 -14.06 15.84
CA LEU A 86 0.29 -14.01 15.91
C LEU A 86 -0.34 -15.41 15.85
N GLY A 87 0.21 -16.30 15.02
CA GLY A 87 -0.18 -17.72 15.02
C GLY A 87 0.06 -18.38 16.38
N GLN A 88 1.22 -18.13 17.00
CA GLN A 88 1.51 -18.64 18.35
C GLN A 88 0.56 -18.08 19.41
N TYR A 89 0.21 -16.79 19.36
CA TYR A 89 -0.78 -16.21 20.28
C TYR A 89 -2.18 -16.82 20.08
N GLN A 90 -2.58 -17.07 18.82
CA GLN A 90 -3.85 -17.73 18.53
C GLN A 90 -3.85 -19.19 19.01
N ASP A 91 -2.76 -19.93 18.80
CA ASP A 91 -2.63 -21.30 19.30
C ASP A 91 -2.63 -21.35 20.82
N ILE A 92 -1.92 -20.43 21.49
CA ILE A 92 -1.94 -20.32 22.95
C ILE A 92 -3.34 -19.94 23.41
N LEU A 93 -4.09 -19.06 22.75
CA LEU A 93 -5.45 -18.69 23.13
C LEU A 93 -6.47 -19.80 22.83
N GLY A 94 -6.30 -20.53 21.73
CA GLY A 94 -7.16 -21.65 21.33
C GLY A 94 -6.90 -22.92 22.15
N ASN A 95 -5.65 -23.16 22.52
CA ASN A 95 -5.25 -24.22 23.46
C ASN A 95 -5.26 -23.73 24.93
N SER A 96 -5.52 -22.44 25.18
CA SER A 96 -5.52 -21.86 26.52
C SER A 96 -6.69 -22.42 27.31
N ASP A 97 -6.36 -22.76 28.55
CA ASP A 97 -7.28 -23.08 29.63
C ASP A 97 -8.50 -22.16 29.68
N ALA A 98 -8.50 -20.95 29.12
CA ALA A 98 -9.65 -20.04 29.16
C ALA A 98 -10.96 -20.62 28.59
N ALA A 99 -10.93 -21.28 27.43
CA ALA A 99 -12.13 -21.87 26.83
C ALA A 99 -12.58 -23.14 27.59
N ALA A 100 -11.62 -23.97 28.01
CA ALA A 100 -11.87 -25.14 28.85
C ALA A 100 -12.39 -24.74 30.24
N PHE A 101 -11.84 -23.69 30.83
CA PHE A 101 -12.22 -23.10 32.11
C PHE A 101 -13.61 -22.49 32.04
N LYS A 102 -13.93 -21.74 30.98
CA LYS A 102 -15.30 -21.25 30.73
C LYS A 102 -16.29 -22.42 30.72
N THR A 103 -15.97 -23.48 30.01
CA THR A 103 -16.80 -24.70 29.94
C THR A 103 -16.94 -25.36 31.31
N LEU A 104 -15.86 -25.47 32.08
CA LEU A 104 -15.85 -26.02 33.43
C LEU A 104 -16.74 -25.21 34.39
N ILE A 105 -16.63 -23.87 34.39
CA ILE A 105 -17.45 -23.01 35.25
C ILE A 105 -18.93 -23.06 34.83
N LEU A 106 -19.23 -23.09 33.52
CA LEU A 106 -20.61 -23.27 33.05
C LEU A 106 -21.21 -24.61 33.54
N ASN A 107 -20.45 -25.69 33.44
CA ASN A 107 -20.86 -27.00 33.97
C ASN A 107 -21.05 -26.98 35.49
N GLN A 108 -20.20 -26.23 36.22
CA GLN A 108 -20.31 -26.07 37.66
C GLN A 108 -21.59 -25.32 38.05
N GLU A 109 -21.94 -24.23 37.35
CA GLU A 109 -23.19 -23.50 37.59
C GLU A 109 -24.42 -24.36 37.28
N GLN A 110 -24.39 -25.16 36.21
CA GLN A 110 -25.47 -26.09 35.91
C GLN A 110 -25.66 -27.14 37.02
N SER A 111 -24.55 -27.72 37.49
CA SER A 111 -24.57 -28.66 38.61
C SER A 111 -25.12 -28.00 39.89
N TYR A 112 -24.69 -26.78 40.21
CA TYR A 112 -25.18 -26.00 41.34
C TYR A 112 -26.71 -25.80 41.30
N GLN A 113 -27.26 -25.45 40.13
CA GLN A 113 -28.70 -25.29 39.96
C GLN A 113 -29.46 -26.61 40.16
N GLN A 114 -28.95 -27.72 39.63
CA GLN A 114 -29.54 -29.05 39.84
C GLN A 114 -29.54 -29.43 41.32
N HIS A 115 -28.41 -29.22 42.00
CA HIS A 115 -28.28 -29.51 43.43
C HIS A 115 -29.22 -28.66 44.28
N LEU A 116 -29.29 -27.35 44.06
CA LEU A 116 -30.20 -26.48 44.79
C LEU A 116 -31.67 -26.81 44.53
N THR A 117 -32.02 -27.15 43.28
CA THR A 117 -33.39 -27.54 42.93
C THR A 117 -33.78 -28.84 43.64
N ALA A 118 -32.91 -29.84 43.63
CA ALA A 118 -33.13 -31.10 44.35
C ALA A 118 -33.23 -30.88 45.87
N LEU A 119 -32.36 -30.04 46.43
CA LEU A 119 -32.40 -29.67 47.85
C LEU A 119 -33.71 -28.95 48.21
N LYS A 120 -34.14 -27.99 47.41
CA LYS A 120 -35.40 -27.26 47.57
C LYS A 120 -36.60 -28.21 47.56
N GLN A 121 -36.61 -29.16 46.63
CA GLN A 121 -37.65 -30.19 46.56
C GLN A 121 -37.64 -31.08 47.82
N GLY A 122 -36.47 -31.57 48.22
CA GLY A 122 -36.33 -32.38 49.43
C GLY A 122 -36.76 -31.65 50.69
N MET A 123 -36.43 -30.36 50.83
CA MET A 123 -36.89 -29.51 51.94
C MET A 123 -38.41 -29.36 51.96
N ARG A 124 -39.04 -29.17 50.79
CA ARG A 124 -40.50 -29.10 50.67
C ARG A 124 -41.17 -30.41 51.09
N ASP A 125 -40.59 -31.54 50.74
CA ASP A 125 -41.14 -32.84 51.12
C ASP A 125 -40.93 -33.13 52.61
N LEU A 126 -39.78 -32.77 53.18
CA LEU A 126 -39.54 -32.84 54.63
C LEU A 126 -40.48 -31.92 55.42
N ALA A 127 -40.72 -30.70 54.93
CA ALA A 127 -41.63 -29.78 55.62
C ALA A 127 -43.06 -30.34 55.71
N LYS A 128 -43.52 -31.09 54.72
CA LYS A 128 -44.84 -31.76 54.81
C LYS A 128 -44.90 -32.81 55.93
N MET A 129 -43.76 -33.37 56.34
CA MET A 129 -43.67 -34.44 57.33
C MET A 129 -43.42 -33.95 58.76
N LEU A 130 -42.86 -32.75 58.95
CA LEU A 130 -42.57 -32.19 60.27
C LEU A 130 -43.55 -31.06 60.65
N PRO A 131 -44.17 -31.09 61.84
CA PRO A 131 -44.99 -29.97 62.32
C PRO A 131 -44.13 -28.74 62.67
N GLY A 132 -44.66 -27.54 62.43
CA GLY A 132 -43.93 -26.27 62.65
C GLY A 132 -42.89 -25.93 61.57
N SER A 133 -42.78 -26.77 60.53
CA SER A 133 -41.79 -26.68 59.48
C SER A 133 -42.10 -25.65 58.37
N ARG A 134 -43.23 -24.94 58.44
CA ARG A 134 -43.62 -23.98 57.40
C ARG A 134 -42.75 -22.72 57.44
N THR A 135 -42.42 -22.24 58.63
CA THR A 135 -41.71 -20.97 58.80
C THR A 135 -40.27 -21.03 58.33
N TRP A 136 -39.53 -22.11 58.63
CA TRP A 136 -38.18 -22.27 58.07
C TRP A 136 -38.23 -22.52 56.56
N LEU A 137 -39.23 -23.27 56.07
CA LEU A 137 -39.38 -23.47 54.63
C LEU A 137 -39.52 -22.13 53.91
N GLU A 138 -40.42 -21.24 54.33
CA GLU A 138 -40.58 -19.91 53.73
C GLU A 138 -39.28 -19.10 53.75
N MET A 139 -38.57 -19.08 54.89
CA MET A 139 -37.30 -18.33 55.02
C MET A 139 -36.18 -18.85 54.11
N TYR A 140 -36.12 -20.16 53.85
CA TYR A 140 -35.09 -20.76 53.00
C TYR A 140 -35.50 -20.84 51.53
N ASP A 141 -36.79 -20.97 51.20
CA ASP A 141 -37.29 -21.02 49.82
C ASP A 141 -36.91 -19.74 49.07
N GLU A 142 -37.09 -18.58 49.70
CA GLU A 142 -36.71 -17.27 49.15
C GLU A 142 -35.20 -17.18 48.89
N LYS A 143 -34.38 -17.63 49.86
CA LYS A 143 -32.91 -17.60 49.71
C LYS A 143 -32.42 -18.52 48.59
N MET A 144 -33.03 -19.70 48.46
CA MET A 144 -32.72 -20.64 47.38
C MET A 144 -33.15 -20.09 46.02
N ASP A 145 -34.31 -19.43 45.94
CA ASP A 145 -34.76 -18.79 44.69
C ASP A 145 -33.84 -17.66 44.26
N LEU A 146 -33.40 -16.83 45.20
CA LEU A 146 -32.41 -15.80 44.95
C LEU A 146 -31.08 -16.40 44.47
N ALA A 147 -30.61 -17.48 45.10
CA ALA A 147 -29.38 -18.17 44.70
C ALA A 147 -29.48 -18.80 43.29
N LEU A 148 -30.62 -19.39 42.95
CA LEU A 148 -30.90 -19.92 41.60
C LEU A 148 -30.94 -18.81 40.55
N ALA A 149 -31.60 -17.68 40.86
CA ALA A 149 -31.66 -16.52 39.98
C ALA A 149 -30.26 -15.93 39.72
N GLN A 150 -29.45 -15.81 40.77
CA GLN A 150 -28.06 -15.36 40.66
C GLN A 150 -27.20 -16.33 39.82
N SER A 151 -27.36 -17.64 40.02
CA SER A 151 -26.66 -18.64 39.21
C SER A 151 -27.06 -18.54 37.73
N ALA A 152 -28.35 -18.38 37.44
CA ALA A 152 -28.82 -18.18 36.06
C ALA A 152 -28.26 -16.90 35.42
N ALA A 153 -28.16 -15.81 36.19
CA ALA A 153 -27.51 -14.58 35.73
C ALA A 153 -26.02 -14.80 35.41
N ARG A 154 -25.27 -15.49 36.30
CA ARG A 154 -23.87 -15.83 36.05
C ARG A 154 -23.68 -16.68 34.79
N VAL A 155 -24.59 -17.62 34.52
CA VAL A 155 -24.55 -18.40 33.26
C VAL A 155 -24.70 -17.50 32.04
N GLN A 156 -25.61 -16.51 32.07
CA GLN A 156 -25.78 -15.57 30.96
C GLN A 156 -24.54 -14.68 30.78
N GLU A 157 -23.98 -14.17 31.87
CA GLU A 157 -22.74 -13.37 31.85
C GLU A 157 -21.56 -14.18 31.28
N LEU A 158 -21.39 -15.41 31.75
CA LEU A 158 -20.33 -16.32 31.27
C LEU A 158 -20.53 -16.70 29.81
N ALA A 159 -21.78 -16.94 29.37
CA ALA A 159 -22.08 -17.23 27.97
C ALA A 159 -21.70 -16.05 27.07
N ALA A 160 -21.98 -14.81 27.50
CA ALA A 160 -21.71 -13.58 26.77
C ALA A 160 -20.22 -13.21 26.66
N ILE A 161 -19.36 -13.72 27.56
CA ILE A 161 -17.91 -13.56 27.43
C ILE A 161 -17.46 -14.25 26.14
N GLN A 162 -17.10 -13.46 25.13
CA GLN A 162 -16.44 -13.98 23.92
C GLN A 162 -15.09 -14.55 24.34
N SER A 163 -14.98 -15.88 24.32
CA SER A 163 -13.67 -16.50 24.19
C SER A 163 -13.23 -16.20 22.76
N PRO A 164 -11.97 -15.78 22.51
CA PRO A 164 -11.50 -15.59 21.15
C PRO A 164 -11.71 -16.91 20.42
N GLU A 165 -12.69 -16.93 19.52
CA GLU A 165 -12.83 -18.00 18.54
C GLU A 165 -11.55 -17.92 17.70
N PRO A 166 -10.79 -19.02 17.55
CA PRO A 166 -9.67 -19.02 16.62
C PRO A 166 -10.22 -18.53 15.29
N PRO A 167 -9.62 -17.51 14.66
CA PRO A 167 -10.14 -17.02 13.41
C PRO A 167 -10.24 -18.22 12.47
N ALA A 168 -11.42 -18.42 11.90
CA ALA A 168 -11.58 -19.30 10.75
C ALA A 168 -10.44 -18.96 9.78
N PRO A 169 -9.84 -19.95 9.10
CA PRO A 169 -8.73 -19.69 8.20
C PRO A 169 -9.21 -18.72 7.12
N GLU A 170 -9.02 -17.43 7.36
CA GLU A 170 -9.10 -16.40 6.37
C GLU A 170 -7.96 -16.77 5.44
N VAL A 171 -8.35 -17.44 4.35
CA VAL A 171 -7.56 -17.55 3.15
C VAL A 171 -6.99 -16.17 2.94
N ILE A 172 -5.70 -16.03 3.24
CA ILE A 172 -4.91 -14.84 2.96
C ILE A 172 -5.04 -14.68 1.45
N SER A 173 -6.04 -13.91 1.05
CA SER A 173 -6.14 -13.41 -0.31
C SER A 173 -4.88 -12.59 -0.46
N GLU A 174 -4.02 -13.07 -1.35
CA GLU A 174 -2.68 -12.58 -1.62
C GLU A 174 -2.62 -11.05 -1.47
N PRO A 175 -1.52 -10.50 -0.91
CA PRO A 175 -1.36 -9.07 -0.81
C PRO A 175 -1.63 -8.46 -2.19
N LYS A 176 -2.73 -7.72 -2.29
CA LYS A 176 -3.22 -7.10 -3.53
C LYS A 176 -2.03 -6.46 -4.21
N SER A 177 -1.55 -7.09 -5.29
CA SER A 177 -0.29 -6.74 -5.92
C SER A 177 -0.32 -5.27 -6.33
N LEU A 178 0.35 -4.43 -5.53
CA LEU A 178 0.54 -3.01 -5.83
C LEU A 178 1.65 -2.81 -6.87
N VAL A 179 1.87 -3.81 -7.74
CA VAL A 179 2.65 -3.65 -8.96
C VAL A 179 1.64 -3.48 -10.09
N LYS A 180 1.17 -2.23 -10.26
CA LYS A 180 0.52 -1.83 -11.52
C LYS A 180 1.42 -2.30 -12.67
N PRO A 181 0.91 -3.03 -13.67
CA PRO A 181 1.73 -3.42 -14.81
C PRO A 181 2.00 -2.17 -15.65
N LEU A 182 3.14 -1.52 -15.46
CA LEU A 182 3.68 -0.50 -16.37
C LEU A 182 4.21 -1.11 -17.69
N LEU A 183 3.57 -2.16 -18.20
CA LEU A 183 3.95 -2.87 -19.42
C LEU A 183 2.88 -2.84 -20.51
N LYS A 184 1.86 -1.98 -20.41
CA LYS A 184 0.87 -1.78 -21.49
C LYS A 184 1.12 -0.56 -22.40
N SER A 185 2.31 0.06 -22.36
CA SER A 185 2.66 1.17 -23.27
C SER A 185 3.91 0.91 -24.12
N LYS A 186 4.11 -0.34 -24.57
CA LYS A 186 5.01 -0.65 -25.69
C LYS A 186 4.41 -1.75 -26.56
N SER A 187 3.31 -1.41 -27.24
CA SER A 187 2.83 -2.12 -28.44
C SER A 187 1.90 -1.21 -29.23
N GLN A 188 2.45 -0.12 -29.76
CA GLN A 188 2.00 0.46 -31.02
C GLN A 188 3.23 0.87 -31.82
N VAL A 189 3.92 -0.13 -32.35
CA VAL A 189 4.66 0.05 -33.59
C VAL A 189 3.61 -0.07 -34.69
N GLN A 190 3.04 1.07 -35.07
CA GLN A 190 2.21 1.17 -36.27
C GLN A 190 3.16 1.10 -37.47
N ALA A 191 3.14 -0.02 -38.18
CA ALA A 191 3.76 -0.15 -39.49
C ALA A 191 3.09 0.80 -40.51
N PRO A 192 3.79 1.20 -41.59
CA PRO A 192 3.40 2.33 -42.43
C PRO A 192 2.11 2.09 -43.23
N GLN A 193 1.25 3.11 -43.25
CA GLN A 193 0.11 3.21 -44.14
C GLN A 193 0.60 3.50 -45.57
N GLU A 194 0.41 2.52 -46.46
CA GLU A 194 0.54 2.69 -47.91
C GLU A 194 -0.59 3.61 -48.39
N LYS A 195 -0.25 4.85 -48.75
CA LYS A 195 -1.20 5.85 -49.23
C LYS A 195 -1.42 5.67 -50.74
N LYS A 196 -2.52 5.02 -51.13
CA LYS A 196 -3.07 5.17 -52.49
C LYS A 196 -3.73 6.54 -52.63
N SER A 197 -3.35 7.32 -53.63
CA SER A 197 -4.22 8.34 -54.23
C SER A 197 -3.75 8.72 -55.63
N ASN A 198 -4.65 8.53 -56.61
CA ASN A 198 -4.68 8.96 -58.02
C ASN A 198 -3.57 8.50 -58.97
#